data_AF-A4GFU4-F1
#
_entry.id   AF-A4GFU4-F1
#
_cell.length_a   1.000
_cell.length_b   1.000
_cell.length_c   1.000
_cell.angle_alpha   90.00
_cell.angle_beta   90.00
_cell.angle_gamma   90.00
#
_symmetry.space_group_name_H-M   'P 1'
#
loop_
_entity.id
_entity.type
_entity.pdbx_description
1 polymer ?
#
loop_
_entity_poly.entity_id
_entity_poly.type
_entity_poly.pdbx_seq_one_letter_code
_entity_poly.pdbx_strand_id
1 'polypeptide(L)'
;SGPWMCYPGYAFKVPALPSCRPLLRLQCNGSQVPEAVLRDCCQQLAHISEWCRCEALYSMLDSMYKEHGVQEGQAGTGAFPSCRKEVVKLTAASITAVCRLPIVIDASGDGAYVCKVVATYPDA
;
A
#
# COMPACT_ATOMS: atom_id res chain seq x y z
N SER A 1 17.86 -14.63 -11.22
CA SER A 1 16.78 -13.81 -10.62
C SER A 1 16.46 -14.39 -9.26
N GLY A 2 16.55 -13.60 -8.20
CA GLY A 2 16.24 -14.05 -6.84
C GLY A 2 14.77 -13.82 -6.47
N PRO A 3 14.26 -14.46 -5.40
CA PRO A 3 12.87 -14.33 -4.93
C PRO A 3 12.47 -12.91 -4.51
N TRP A 4 13.42 -11.98 -4.37
CA TRP A 4 13.21 -10.58 -4.00
C TRP A 4 12.84 -9.65 -5.17
N MET A 5 12.92 -10.11 -6.43
CA MET A 5 12.53 -9.27 -7.58
C MET A 5 11.04 -9.40 -7.87
N CYS A 6 10.29 -8.33 -7.56
CA CYS A 6 8.83 -8.30 -7.62
C CYS A 6 8.33 -7.50 -8.83
N TYR A 7 8.27 -8.15 -9.99
CA TYR A 7 7.79 -7.51 -11.22
C TYR A 7 6.26 -7.35 -11.22
N PRO A 8 5.73 -6.12 -11.37
CA PRO A 8 4.30 -5.90 -11.56
C PRO A 8 3.76 -6.71 -12.75
N GLY A 9 2.58 -7.31 -12.61
CA GLY A 9 1.96 -8.19 -13.62
C GLY A 9 2.37 -9.66 -13.51
N TYR A 10 3.48 -9.97 -12.83
CA TYR A 10 3.94 -11.33 -12.56
C TYR A 10 3.84 -11.67 -11.07
N ALA A 11 4.50 -10.88 -10.21
CA ALA A 11 4.51 -11.09 -8.77
C ALA A 11 3.19 -10.68 -8.10
N PHE A 12 2.48 -9.72 -8.69
CA PHE A 12 1.17 -9.27 -8.28
C PHE A 12 0.41 -8.66 -9.47
N LYS A 13 -0.92 -8.69 -9.41
CA LYS A 13 -1.79 -8.13 -10.47
C LYS A 13 -1.67 -6.60 -10.49
N VAL A 14 -1.81 -6.01 -11.68
CA VAL A 14 -1.88 -4.56 -11.91
C VAL A 14 -3.27 -4.22 -12.50
N PRO A 15 -3.97 -3.16 -12.05
CA PRO A 15 -3.60 -2.25 -10.97
C PRO A 15 -3.49 -2.99 -9.63
N ALA A 16 -2.47 -2.64 -8.85
CA ALA A 16 -2.15 -3.35 -7.61
C ALA A 16 -3.21 -3.12 -6.54
N LEU A 17 -3.54 -4.20 -5.84
CA LEU A 17 -4.35 -4.22 -4.61
C LEU A 17 -5.68 -3.42 -4.68
N PRO A 18 -6.56 -3.63 -5.67
CA PRO A 18 -7.82 -2.89 -5.79
C PRO A 18 -8.69 -2.94 -4.52
N SER A 19 -8.67 -4.04 -3.77
CA SER A 19 -9.44 -4.19 -2.52
C SER A 19 -8.86 -3.37 -1.35
N CYS A 20 -7.58 -2.99 -1.42
CA CYS A 20 -6.93 -2.18 -0.37
C CYS A 20 -7.05 -0.67 -0.59
N ARG A 21 -7.38 -0.23 -1.81
CA ARG A 21 -7.63 1.19 -2.11
C ARG A 21 -8.75 1.81 -1.25
N PRO A 22 -9.96 1.20 -1.11
CA PRO A 22 -11.00 1.74 -0.23
C PRO A 22 -10.58 1.69 1.25
N LEU A 23 -9.85 0.64 1.66
CA LEU A 23 -9.32 0.53 3.01
C LEU A 23 -8.41 1.72 3.35
N LEU A 24 -7.47 2.05 2.47
CA LEU A 24 -6.56 3.18 2.65
C LEU A 24 -7.31 4.52 2.76
N ARG A 25 -8.31 4.74 1.89
CA ARG A 25 -9.12 5.97 1.90
C ARG A 25 -9.89 6.16 3.20
N LEU A 26 -10.42 5.07 3.78
CA LEU A 26 -11.14 5.11 5.06
C LEU A 26 -10.19 5.27 6.25
N GLN A 27 -9.06 4.56 6.26
CA GLN A 27 -8.13 4.65 7.39
C GLN A 27 -7.40 6.00 7.45
N CYS A 28 -7.08 6.61 6.30
CA CYS A 28 -6.25 7.83 6.30
C CYS A 28 -6.92 9.08 6.88
N ASN A 29 -8.25 9.07 7.07
CA ASN A 29 -9.01 10.13 7.74
C ASN A 29 -9.71 9.64 9.02
N GLY A 30 -9.41 8.42 9.48
CA GLY A 30 -10.01 7.84 10.69
C GLY A 30 -11.47 7.42 10.55
N SER A 31 -11.97 7.19 9.34
CA SER A 31 -13.33 6.66 9.12
C SER A 31 -13.45 5.23 9.63
N GLN A 32 -14.67 4.82 9.99
CA GLN A 32 -14.97 3.43 10.32
C GLN A 32 -14.74 2.55 9.08
N VAL A 33 -13.98 1.46 9.27
CA VAL A 33 -13.69 0.48 8.23
C VAL A 33 -14.66 -0.69 8.36
N PRO A 34 -15.49 -0.98 7.35
CA PRO A 34 -16.30 -2.20 7.35
C PRO A 34 -15.41 -3.45 7.34
N GLU A 35 -15.78 -4.47 8.11
CA GLU A 35 -15.02 -5.72 8.24
C GLU A 35 -14.81 -6.40 6.88
N ALA A 36 -15.79 -6.30 5.97
CA ALA A 36 -15.67 -6.82 4.62
C ALA A 36 -14.54 -6.15 3.82
N VAL A 37 -14.39 -4.83 3.92
CA VAL A 37 -13.33 -4.08 3.23
C VAL A 37 -11.96 -4.47 3.78
N LEU A 38 -11.85 -4.58 5.11
CA LEU A 38 -10.62 -5.03 5.74
C LEU A 38 -10.26 -6.46 5.30
N ARG A 39 -11.22 -7.39 5.42
CA ARG A 39 -11.04 -8.81 5.05
C ARG A 39 -10.61 -8.96 3.60
N ASP A 40 -11.29 -8.28 2.66
CA ASP A 40 -11.02 -8.44 1.23
C ASP A 40 -9.65 -7.87 0.85
N CYS A 41 -9.22 -6.76 1.47
CA CYS A 41 -7.85 -6.27 1.33
C CYS A 41 -6.82 -7.25 1.89
N CYS A 42 -7.01 -7.73 3.12
CA CYS A 42 -6.05 -8.64 3.75
C CYS A 42 -5.96 -9.98 3.01
N GLN A 43 -7.08 -10.51 2.52
CA GLN A 43 -7.10 -11.71 1.69
C GLN A 43 -6.34 -11.47 0.38
N GLN A 44 -6.50 -10.31 -0.26
CA GLN A 44 -5.75 -9.98 -1.47
C GLN A 44 -4.24 -9.88 -1.22
N LEU A 45 -3.82 -9.23 -0.12
CA LEU A 45 -2.41 -9.16 0.28
C LEU A 45 -1.82 -10.52 0.66
N ALA A 46 -2.60 -11.41 1.28
CA ALA A 46 -2.14 -12.72 1.70
C ALA A 46 -1.72 -13.62 0.52
N HIS A 47 -2.33 -13.42 -0.66
CA HIS A 47 -1.96 -14.13 -1.89
C HIS A 47 -0.65 -13.62 -2.53
N ILE A 48 -0.08 -12.53 -2.01
CA ILE A 48 1.19 -12.00 -2.46
C ILE A 48 2.28 -12.51 -1.52
N SER A 49 3.40 -12.95 -2.11
CA SER A 49 4.62 -13.33 -1.38
C SER A 49 5.04 -12.25 -0.39
N GLU A 50 5.53 -12.65 0.78
CA GLU A 50 6.06 -11.72 1.80
C GLU A 50 7.14 -10.78 1.27
N TRP A 51 7.89 -11.21 0.26
CA TRP A 51 8.90 -10.42 -0.47
C TRP A 51 8.29 -9.28 -1.30
N CYS A 52 7.06 -9.45 -1.78
CA CYS A 52 6.44 -8.56 -2.77
C CYS A 52 5.25 -7.75 -2.26
N ARG A 53 4.87 -7.91 -0.99
CA ARG A 53 3.78 -7.14 -0.37
C ARG A 53 4.05 -5.64 -0.38
N CYS A 54 5.29 -5.23 -0.08
CA CYS A 54 5.65 -3.81 -0.06
C CYS A 54 5.68 -3.18 -1.45
N GLU A 55 6.18 -3.88 -2.46
CA GLU A 55 6.14 -3.42 -3.85
C GLU A 55 4.71 -3.31 -4.38
N ALA A 56 3.83 -4.26 -4.02
CA ALA A 56 2.41 -4.18 -4.37
C ALA A 56 1.73 -2.97 -3.71
N LEU A 57 2.03 -2.68 -2.44
CA LEU A 57 1.53 -1.49 -1.74
C LEU A 57 2.07 -0.18 -2.32
N TYR A 58 3.35 -0.14 -2.69
CA TYR A 58 3.97 1.00 -3.35
C TYR A 58 3.32 1.25 -4.71
N SER A 59 3.18 0.23 -5.54
CA SER A 59 2.52 0.29 -6.84
C SER A 59 1.06 0.73 -6.74
N MET A 60 0.33 0.26 -5.71
CA MET A 60 -1.04 0.71 -5.43
C MET A 60 -1.06 2.21 -5.12
N LEU A 61 -0.23 2.67 -4.18
CA LEU A 61 -0.19 4.06 -3.76
C LEU A 61 0.20 4.99 -4.92
N ASP A 62 1.21 4.59 -5.69
CA ASP A 62 1.69 5.32 -6.86
C ASP A 62 0.60 5.45 -7.93
N SER A 63 -0.11 4.35 -8.23
CA SER A 63 -1.24 4.36 -9.18
C SER A 63 -2.34 5.30 -8.72
N MET A 64 -2.69 5.30 -7.42
CA MET A 64 -3.72 6.19 -6.88
C MET A 64 -3.33 7.67 -7.01
N TYR A 65 -2.07 8.03 -6.77
CA TYR A 65 -1.61 9.40 -6.97
C TYR A 65 -1.57 9.81 -8.45
N LYS A 66 -1.14 8.92 -9.34
CA LYS A 66 -1.06 9.16 -10.80
C LYS A 66 -2.43 9.29 -11.46
N GLU A 67 -3.41 8.48 -11.07
CA GLU A 67 -4.78 8.50 -11.62
C GLU A 67 -5.49 9.86 -11.44
N HIS A 68 -5.09 10.63 -10.43
CA HIS A 68 -5.72 11.93 -10.11
C HIS A 68 -4.89 13.15 -10.53
N GLY A 69 -3.79 12.96 -11.27
CA GLY A 69 -3.03 14.06 -11.89
C GLY A 69 -2.59 15.16 -10.91
N VAL A 70 -2.26 14.80 -9.66
CA VAL A 70 -2.04 15.78 -8.58
C VAL A 70 -0.82 16.66 -8.89
N GLN A 71 -1.06 17.89 -9.34
CA GLN A 71 -0.12 18.99 -9.18
C GLN A 71 -0.01 19.31 -7.68
N GLU A 72 1.21 19.40 -7.15
CA GLU A 72 1.45 19.85 -5.78
C GLU A 72 0.84 21.24 -5.55
N GLY A 73 -0.01 21.41 -4.53
CA GLY A 73 -0.42 22.74 -4.07
C GLY A 73 -1.82 22.89 -3.48
N GLN A 74 -2.83 22.12 -3.92
CA GLN A 74 -4.19 22.26 -3.40
C GLN A 74 -4.53 21.20 -2.35
N ALA A 75 -4.69 21.64 -1.09
CA ALA A 75 -5.37 20.84 -0.07
C ALA A 75 -6.84 20.60 -0.49
N GLY A 76 -7.28 19.35 -0.51
CA GLY A 76 -8.69 18.98 -0.78
C GLY A 76 -9.01 18.55 -2.22
N THR A 77 -8.10 18.70 -3.18
CA THR A 77 -8.26 18.16 -4.55
C THR A 77 -7.08 17.23 -4.88
N GLY A 78 -7.31 15.92 -4.80
CA GLY A 78 -6.30 14.92 -5.11
C GLY A 78 -6.80 13.51 -4.83
N ALA A 79 -5.92 12.52 -4.95
CA ALA A 79 -6.27 11.11 -4.76
C ALA A 79 -6.89 10.77 -3.38
N PHE A 80 -6.62 11.62 -2.39
CA PHE A 80 -7.07 11.49 -0.99
C PHE A 80 -7.52 12.84 -0.42
N PRO A 81 -8.72 13.36 -0.78
CA PRO A 81 -9.13 14.73 -0.49
C PRO A 81 -9.28 15.04 1.02
N SER A 82 -9.50 14.04 1.87
CA SER A 82 -9.67 14.20 3.32
C SER A 82 -8.47 13.74 4.15
N CYS A 83 -7.33 13.46 3.51
CA CYS A 83 -6.17 12.89 4.19
C CYS A 83 -4.91 13.72 3.95
N ARG A 84 -4.08 13.88 4.98
CA ARG A 84 -2.75 14.46 4.84
C ARG A 84 -1.83 13.49 4.12
N LYS A 85 -0.98 13.98 3.22
CA LYS A 85 -0.07 13.15 2.41
C LYS A 85 0.79 12.22 3.27
N GLU A 86 1.29 12.73 4.39
CA GLU A 86 2.12 11.98 5.36
C GLU A 86 1.33 10.84 6.00
N VAL A 87 0.08 11.11 6.38
CA VAL A 87 -0.81 10.10 6.97
C VAL A 87 -1.16 9.03 5.95
N VAL A 88 -1.40 9.39 4.69
CA VAL A 88 -1.65 8.40 3.61
C VAL A 88 -0.48 7.44 3.47
N LYS A 89 0.76 7.94 3.36
CA LYS A 89 1.95 7.09 3.22
C LYS A 89 2.15 6.15 4.41
N LEU A 90 2.03 6.67 5.64
CA LEU A 90 2.14 5.89 6.87
C LEU A 90 1.04 4.83 6.99
N THR A 91 -0.19 5.19 6.60
CA THR A 91 -1.33 4.26 6.59
C THR A 91 -1.10 3.15 5.59
N ALA A 92 -0.70 3.49 4.35
CA ALA A 92 -0.40 2.51 3.31
C ALA A 92 0.73 1.56 3.72
N ALA A 93 1.79 2.09 4.32
CA ALA A 93 2.93 1.31 4.83
C ALA A 93 2.54 0.32 5.95
N SER A 94 1.46 0.61 6.67
CA SER A 94 1.03 -0.18 7.84
C SER A 94 -0.09 -1.18 7.52
N ILE A 95 -0.61 -1.24 6.29
CA ILE A 95 -1.70 -2.16 5.93
C ILE A 95 -1.32 -3.62 6.22
N THR A 96 -0.08 -4.02 5.95
CA THR A 96 0.43 -5.36 6.28
C THR A 96 0.37 -5.65 7.78
N ALA A 97 0.66 -4.67 8.64
CA ALA A 97 0.55 -4.81 10.09
C ALA A 97 -0.91 -4.95 10.54
N VAL A 98 -1.82 -4.14 9.98
CA VAL A 98 -3.27 -4.26 10.25
C VAL A 98 -3.79 -5.65 9.86
N CYS A 99 -3.32 -6.17 8.73
CA CYS A 99 -3.64 -7.52 8.25
C CYS A 99 -2.86 -8.64 8.96
N ARG A 100 -1.92 -8.32 9.85
CA ARG A 100 -1.00 -9.27 10.51
C ARG A 100 -0.24 -10.16 9.52
N LEU A 101 0.12 -9.61 8.37
CA LEU A 101 0.88 -10.30 7.33
C LEU A 101 2.35 -9.88 7.43
N PRO A 102 3.29 -10.84 7.60
CA PRO A 102 4.70 -10.50 7.64
C PRO A 102 5.19 -10.00 6.28
N ILE A 103 6.32 -9.32 6.27
CA ILE A 103 7.04 -8.92 5.06
C ILE A 103 8.51 -9.29 5.25
N VAL A 104 9.22 -9.44 4.15
CA VAL A 104 10.68 -9.45 4.16
C VAL A 104 11.17 -8.10 3.66
N ILE A 105 12.08 -7.48 4.41
CA ILE A 105 12.54 -6.10 4.15
C ILE A 105 13.52 -6.06 2.97
N ASP A 106 14.46 -6.99 2.93
CA ASP A 106 15.54 -7.02 1.94
C ASP A 106 16.15 -8.43 1.80
N ALA A 107 17.21 -8.55 1.00
CA ALA A 107 17.87 -9.81 0.70
C ALA A 107 18.47 -10.54 1.92
N SER A 108 18.60 -9.88 3.08
CA SER A 108 19.02 -10.53 4.34
C SER A 108 17.96 -11.51 4.87
N GLY A 109 16.69 -11.34 4.48
CA GLY A 109 15.58 -12.12 5.02
C GLY A 109 14.96 -11.53 6.29
N ASP A 110 15.36 -10.32 6.70
CA ASP A 110 14.82 -9.67 7.90
C ASP A 110 13.31 -9.45 7.78
N GLY A 111 12.58 -9.98 8.77
CA GLY A 111 11.13 -9.91 8.84
C GLY A 111 10.62 -8.61 9.47
N ALA A 112 9.52 -8.07 8.95
CA ALA A 112 8.78 -6.97 9.55
C ALA A 112 7.28 -7.09 9.29
N TYR A 113 6.54 -6.06 9.68
CA TYR A 113 5.11 -5.91 9.37
C TYR A 113 4.78 -4.56 8.73
N VAL A 114 5.76 -3.66 8.58
CA VAL A 114 5.57 -2.29 8.08
C VAL A 114 6.53 -2.01 6.94
N CYS A 115 6.00 -1.58 5.80
CA CYS A 115 6.75 -1.29 4.59
C CYS A 115 7.38 0.10 4.63
N LYS A 116 8.63 0.20 5.12
CA LYS A 116 9.36 1.48 5.22
C LYS A 116 9.45 2.22 3.87
N VAL A 117 9.69 1.50 2.77
CA VAL A 117 9.75 2.06 1.41
C VAL A 117 8.44 2.76 0.99
N VAL A 118 7.30 2.27 1.46
CA VAL A 118 5.99 2.91 1.19
C VAL A 118 5.83 4.18 2.03
N ALA A 119 6.37 4.20 3.25
CA ALA A 119 6.32 5.37 4.13
C ALA A 119 7.16 6.54 3.58
N THR A 120 8.22 6.26 2.81
CA THR A 120 9.09 7.26 2.19
C THR A 120 8.70 7.62 0.75
N TYR A 121 7.58 7.12 0.22
CA TYR A 121 7.08 7.48 -1.12
C TYR A 121 7.10 9.01 -1.35
N PRO A 122 7.50 9.55 -2.52
CA PRO A 122 7.95 8.84 -3.71
C PRO A 122 9.47 8.60 -3.77
N ASP A 123 10.19 8.86 -2.66
CA ASP A 123 11.65 9.02 -2.63
C ASP A 123 12.41 7.70 -2.35
N ALA A 124 11.69 6.57 -2.29
CA ALA A 124 12.24 5.27 -1.91
C ALA A 124 13.14 4.64 -2.97
#